data_AF-A0A6C0EQ25-F1
#
_entry.id   AF-A0A6C0EQ25-F1
#
_cell.length_a   1.000
_cell.length_b   1.000
_cell.length_c   1.000
_cell.angle_alpha   90.00
_cell.angle_beta   90.00
_cell.angle_gamma   90.00
#
_symmetry.space_group_name_H-M   'P 1'
#
loop_
_entity.id
_entity.type
_entity.pdbx_description
1 polymer ?
#
loop_
_entity_poly.entity_id
_entity_poly.type
_entity_poly.pdbx_seq_one_letter_code
_entity_poly.pdbx_strand_id
1 'polypeptide(L)'
;MNILFFILCLIIIYVIVYLLLYYNVKKINFPNNHSNNHKKGSCDIKSCGALDPVSDPKYNMQIVKQSILLEEHLTNKNKRCRDCITKHFQHIIGLAEEAQMLATTKCNKYPLLSESVIFYNDLFNEWFKNREDESKILEISDKLRIHRKKLIAIYFFDDNYDINNFSKSSMG
;
A
#
# COMPACT_ATOMS: atom_id res chain seq x y z
N MET A 1 -29.94 55.60 -22.45
CA MET A 1 -30.08 54.30 -23.15
C MET A 1 -28.85 53.40 -22.96
N ASN A 2 -27.61 53.89 -23.12
CA ASN A 2 -26.40 53.03 -23.09
C ASN A 2 -26.03 52.46 -21.71
N ILE A 3 -26.19 53.23 -20.62
CA ILE A 3 -25.87 52.77 -19.26
C ILE A 3 -26.84 51.68 -18.77
N LEU A 4 -28.13 51.82 -19.09
CA LEU A 4 -29.14 50.83 -18.70
C LEU A 4 -28.91 49.49 -19.41
N PHE A 5 -28.48 49.52 -20.66
CA PHE A 5 -28.12 48.34 -21.44
C PHE A 5 -26.88 47.64 -20.86
N PHE A 6 -25.87 48.41 -20.45
CA PHE A 6 -24.67 47.86 -19.81
C PHE A 6 -24.98 47.15 -18.48
N ILE A 7 -25.86 47.73 -17.66
CA ILE A 7 -26.30 47.13 -16.40
C ILE A 7 -27.07 45.82 -16.67
N LEU A 8 -27.94 45.81 -17.69
CA LEU A 8 -28.66 44.60 -18.11
C LEU A 8 -27.72 43.48 -18.55
N CYS A 9 -26.66 43.80 -19.30
CA CYS A 9 -25.65 42.83 -19.71
C CYS A 9 -24.91 42.21 -18.50
N LEU A 10 -24.55 43.01 -17.50
CA LEU A 10 -23.89 42.51 -16.29
C LEU A 10 -24.78 41.57 -15.48
N ILE A 11 -26.08 41.87 -15.38
CA ILE A 11 -27.06 41.01 -14.70
C ILE A 11 -27.19 39.66 -15.42
N ILE A 12 -27.24 39.67 -16.76
CA ILE A 12 -27.33 38.45 -17.56
C ILE A 12 -26.08 37.58 -17.37
N ILE A 13 -24.89 38.17 -17.39
CA ILE A 13 -23.63 37.45 -17.16
C ILE A 13 -23.62 36.82 -15.76
N TYR A 14 -24.03 37.57 -14.74
CA TYR A 14 -24.11 37.08 -13.37
C TYR A 14 -25.05 35.86 -13.24
N VAL A 15 -26.23 35.92 -13.86
CA VAL A 15 -27.19 34.81 -13.86
C VAL A 15 -26.64 33.57 -14.58
N ILE A 16 -25.95 33.75 -15.70
CA ILE A 16 -25.32 32.63 -16.43
C ILE A 16 -24.26 31.95 -15.57
N VAL A 17 -23.38 32.73 -14.93
CA VAL A 17 -22.34 32.19 -14.03
C VAL A 17 -22.97 31.45 -12.84
N TYR A 18 -24.01 32.02 -12.25
CA TYR A 18 -24.73 31.39 -11.13
C TYR A 18 -25.35 30.03 -11.53
N LEU A 19 -25.99 29.96 -12.71
CA LEU A 19 -26.57 28.72 -13.22
C LEU A 19 -25.51 27.64 -13.51
N LEU A 20 -24.36 28.03 -14.07
CA LEU A 20 -23.24 27.10 -14.33
C LEU A 20 -22.66 26.53 -13.02
N LEU A 21 -22.51 27.36 -11.98
CA LEU A 21 -22.05 26.91 -10.66
C LEU A 21 -23.08 25.97 -10.01
N TYR A 22 -24.36 26.33 -10.05
CA TYR A 22 -25.44 25.50 -9.49
C TYR A 22 -25.53 24.12 -10.15
N TYR A 23 -25.40 24.06 -11.48
CA TYR A 23 -25.44 22.80 -12.22
C TYR A 23 -24.24 21.89 -11.88
N ASN A 24 -23.04 22.46 -11.73
CA ASN A 24 -21.85 21.71 -11.35
C ASN A 24 -21.94 21.14 -9.92
N VAL A 25 -22.49 21.90 -8.97
CA VAL A 25 -22.73 21.40 -7.59
C VAL A 25 -23.75 20.25 -7.58
N LYS A 26 -24.82 20.34 -8.38
CA LYS A 26 -25.83 19.27 -8.47
C LYS A 26 -25.28 17.99 -9.08
N LYS A 27 -24.30 18.08 -10.00
CA LYS A 27 -23.62 16.91 -10.59
C LYS A 27 -22.72 16.19 -9.57
N ILE A 28 -22.22 16.89 -8.55
CA ILE A 28 -21.40 16.29 -7.47
C ILE A 28 -22.29 15.58 -6.43
N ASN A 29 -23.54 16.00 -6.26
CA ASN A 29 -24.49 15.39 -5.33
C ASN A 29 -25.33 14.28 -5.97
N PHE A 30 -24.70 13.31 -6.62
CA PHE A 30 -25.36 12.03 -6.87
C PHE A 30 -25.49 11.27 -5.53
N PRO A 31 -26.71 10.86 -5.12
CA PRO A 31 -26.87 10.06 -3.92
C PRO A 31 -26.23 8.68 -4.13
N ASN A 32 -25.29 8.33 -3.24
CA ASN A 32 -24.80 6.96 -3.09
C ASN A 32 -25.94 6.05 -2.63
N ASN A 33 -26.77 5.58 -3.56
CA ASN A 33 -27.66 4.46 -3.34
C ASN A 33 -26.90 3.16 -3.62
N HIS A 34 -26.10 2.71 -2.64
CA HIS A 34 -25.62 1.33 -2.61
C HIS A 34 -26.75 0.43 -2.10
N SER A 35 -27.70 0.08 -2.99
CA SER A 35 -28.58 -1.06 -2.73
C SER A 35 -27.77 -2.33 -2.99
N ASN A 36 -27.36 -3.02 -1.93
CA ASN A 36 -26.77 -4.36 -2.04
C ASN A 36 -27.88 -5.36 -2.40
N ASN A 37 -28.19 -5.47 -3.69
CA ASN A 37 -28.95 -6.58 -4.25
C ASN A 37 -28.00 -7.44 -5.08
N HIS A 38 -27.33 -8.39 -4.43
CA HIS A 38 -26.64 -9.47 -5.13
C HIS A 38 -27.66 -10.37 -5.83
N LYS A 39 -27.98 -10.05 -7.08
CA LYS A 39 -28.54 -11.02 -8.03
C LYS A 39 -27.37 -11.62 -8.83
N LYS A 40 -27.20 -12.93 -8.70
CA LYS A 40 -26.35 -13.76 -9.58
C LYS A 40 -26.78 -13.54 -11.03
N GLY A 41 -25.96 -12.82 -11.79
CA GLY A 41 -26.04 -12.69 -13.23
C GLY A 41 -24.65 -12.93 -13.80
N SER A 42 -24.53 -13.95 -14.64
CA SER A 42 -23.29 -14.42 -15.23
C SER A 42 -22.70 -13.41 -16.22
N CYS A 43 -21.59 -12.80 -15.85
CA CYS A 43 -20.59 -12.27 -16.76
C CYS A 43 -19.27 -13.00 -16.46
N ASP A 44 -18.79 -13.81 -17.40
CA ASP A 44 -17.53 -14.56 -17.24
C ASP A 44 -16.33 -13.59 -17.32
N ILE A 45 -15.75 -13.29 -16.15
CA ILE A 45 -14.57 -12.44 -15.92
C ILE A 45 -13.26 -13.06 -16.49
N LYS A 46 -13.34 -14.14 -17.27
CA LYS A 46 -12.16 -14.91 -17.70
C LYS A 46 -11.42 -14.37 -18.93
N SER A 47 -11.77 -13.22 -19.50
CA SER A 47 -11.13 -12.76 -20.76
C SER A 47 -10.74 -11.28 -20.86
N CYS A 48 -10.94 -10.42 -19.86
CA CYS A 48 -10.39 -9.06 -19.92
C CYS A 48 -10.25 -8.42 -18.53
N GLY A 49 -9.00 -8.27 -18.08
CA GLY A 49 -8.57 -7.33 -17.04
C GLY A 49 -9.20 -7.49 -15.66
N ALA A 50 -8.84 -8.53 -14.91
CA ALA A 50 -9.04 -8.50 -13.47
C ALA A 50 -8.24 -7.32 -12.90
N LEU A 51 -8.94 -6.25 -12.50
CA LEU A 51 -8.32 -5.10 -11.86
C LEU A 51 -7.74 -5.55 -10.52
N ASP A 52 -6.44 -5.32 -10.34
CA ASP A 52 -5.78 -5.60 -9.07
C ASP A 52 -6.42 -4.75 -7.96
N PRO A 53 -6.62 -5.32 -6.74
CA PRO A 53 -7.25 -4.60 -5.64
C PRO A 53 -6.27 -3.62 -4.98
N VAL A 54 -5.74 -2.66 -5.74
CA VAL A 54 -4.70 -1.70 -5.33
C VAL A 54 -5.11 -0.81 -4.15
N SER A 55 -6.41 -0.72 -3.86
CA SER A 55 -6.94 0.05 -2.73
C SER A 55 -7.08 -0.76 -1.44
N ASP A 56 -6.87 -2.08 -1.46
CA ASP A 56 -6.84 -2.90 -0.25
C ASP A 56 -5.43 -2.85 0.37
N PRO A 57 -5.27 -2.43 1.65
CA PRO A 57 -3.98 -2.51 2.35
C PRO A 57 -3.28 -3.86 2.23
N LYS A 58 -4.03 -4.96 2.15
CA LYS A 58 -3.49 -6.32 1.98
C LYS A 58 -2.75 -6.50 0.65
N TYR A 59 -3.13 -5.77 -0.40
CA TYR A 59 -2.48 -5.84 -1.71
C TYR A 59 -1.00 -5.42 -1.64
N ASN A 60 -0.68 -4.44 -0.79
CA ASN A 60 0.69 -3.97 -0.61
C ASN A 60 1.57 -4.93 0.21
N MET A 61 1.02 -6.04 0.72
CA MET A 61 1.82 -7.14 1.30
C MET A 61 2.66 -7.91 0.26
N GLN A 62 2.66 -7.44 -1.00
CA GLN A 62 3.71 -7.74 -1.98
C GLN A 62 5.13 -7.43 -1.49
N ILE A 63 5.28 -6.68 -0.39
CA ILE A 63 6.45 -6.65 0.49
C ILE A 63 7.12 -8.01 0.66
N VAL A 64 6.34 -9.10 0.78
CA VAL A 64 6.86 -10.46 0.89
C VAL A 64 7.75 -10.82 -0.30
N LYS A 65 7.32 -10.53 -1.53
CA LYS A 65 8.09 -10.82 -2.75
C LYS A 65 9.38 -9.99 -2.79
N GLN A 66 9.27 -8.70 -2.48
CA GLN A 66 10.44 -7.82 -2.44
C GLN A 66 11.44 -8.23 -1.34
N SER A 67 10.95 -8.73 -0.21
CA SER A 67 11.78 -9.25 0.89
C SER A 67 12.56 -10.51 0.50
N ILE A 68 12.04 -11.36 -0.41
CA ILE A 68 12.76 -12.54 -0.92
C ILE A 68 13.91 -12.09 -1.82
N LEU A 69 13.65 -11.16 -2.74
CA LEU A 69 14.69 -10.62 -3.64
C LEU A 69 15.80 -9.92 -2.84
N LEU A 70 15.41 -9.12 -1.84
CA LEU A 70 16.34 -8.48 -0.94
C LEU A 70 17.20 -9.50 -0.18
N GLU A 71 16.60 -10.57 0.33
CA GLU A 71 17.36 -11.65 1.01
C GLU A 71 18.41 -12.28 0.09
N GLU A 72 18.08 -12.52 -1.18
CA GLU A 72 19.04 -13.02 -2.15
C GLU A 72 20.21 -12.06 -2.34
N HIS A 73 19.94 -10.75 -2.48
CA HIS A 73 20.99 -9.73 -2.58
C HIS A 73 21.84 -9.62 -1.32
N LEU A 74 21.28 -9.85 -0.13
CA LEU A 74 22.02 -9.83 1.13
C LEU A 74 22.88 -11.08 1.30
N THR A 75 22.40 -12.27 0.95
CA THR A 75 23.08 -13.55 1.21
C THR A 75 24.06 -13.96 0.12
N ASN A 76 23.75 -13.66 -1.15
CA ASN A 76 24.59 -14.05 -2.28
C ASN A 76 25.60 -12.94 -2.62
N LYS A 77 26.87 -13.16 -2.24
CA LYS A 77 27.97 -12.21 -2.50
C LYS A 77 28.10 -11.81 -3.97
N ASN A 78 27.84 -12.72 -4.91
CA ASN A 78 27.95 -12.43 -6.35
C ASN A 78 26.82 -11.53 -6.86
N LYS A 79 25.71 -11.45 -6.13
CA LYS A 79 24.55 -10.59 -6.47
C LYS A 79 24.46 -9.37 -5.54
N ARG A 80 25.39 -9.21 -4.60
CA ARG A 80 25.33 -8.16 -3.58
C ARG A 80 25.69 -6.80 -4.18
N CYS A 81 24.66 -6.03 -4.53
CA CYS A 81 24.79 -4.67 -5.04
C CYS A 81 24.17 -3.69 -4.04
N ARG A 82 24.96 -2.72 -3.56
CA ARG A 82 24.52 -1.72 -2.57
C ARG A 82 23.34 -0.90 -3.07
N ASP A 83 23.34 -0.55 -4.35
CA ASP A 83 22.26 0.23 -4.97
C ASP A 83 20.99 -0.61 -5.08
N CYS A 84 21.11 -1.89 -5.48
CA CYS A 84 19.96 -2.79 -5.52
C CYS A 84 19.36 -3.02 -4.14
N ILE A 85 20.20 -3.25 -3.12
CA ILE A 85 19.75 -3.43 -1.74
C ILE A 85 19.01 -2.19 -1.24
N THR A 86 19.58 -1.00 -1.47
CA THR A 86 18.93 0.28 -1.12
C THR A 86 17.58 0.42 -1.80
N LYS A 87 17.51 0.13 -3.11
CA LYS A 87 16.25 0.17 -3.88
C LYS A 87 15.21 -0.80 -3.35
N HIS A 88 15.60 -2.04 -3.01
CA HIS A 88 14.67 -3.01 -2.45
C HIS A 88 14.16 -2.58 -1.08
N PHE A 89 15.02 -2.08 -0.19
CA PHE A 89 14.58 -1.54 1.10
C PHE A 89 13.61 -0.38 0.91
N GLN A 90 13.93 0.61 0.06
CA GLN A 90 13.06 1.75 -0.21
C GLN A 90 11.71 1.32 -0.78
N HIS A 91 11.70 0.34 -1.69
CA HIS A 91 10.47 -0.20 -2.26
C HIS A 91 9.62 -0.91 -1.19
N ILE A 92 10.24 -1.73 -0.33
CA ILE A 92 9.55 -2.40 0.78
C ILE A 92 8.95 -1.39 1.76
N ILE A 93 9.74 -0.38 2.16
CA ILE A 93 9.31 0.67 3.07
C ILE A 93 8.13 1.45 2.46
N GLY A 94 8.24 1.87 1.19
CA GLY A 94 7.17 2.57 0.49
C GLY A 94 5.87 1.78 0.44
N LEU A 95 5.94 0.47 0.13
CA LEU A 95 4.76 -0.40 0.16
C LEU A 95 4.16 -0.51 1.58
N ALA A 96 4.99 -0.59 2.62
CA ALA A 96 4.52 -0.68 4.00
C ALA A 96 3.82 0.60 4.45
N GLU A 97 4.41 1.76 4.15
CA GLU A 97 3.84 3.08 4.44
C GLU A 97 2.53 3.30 3.68
N GLU A 98 2.49 2.93 2.40
CA GLU A 98 1.27 3.00 1.59
C GLU A 98 0.17 2.10 2.15
N ALA A 99 0.51 0.86 2.54
CA ALA A 99 -0.44 -0.06 3.16
C ALA A 99 -1.02 0.52 4.47
N GLN A 100 -0.17 1.10 5.32
CA GLN A 100 -0.59 1.78 6.55
C GLN A 100 -1.50 2.99 6.23
N MET A 101 -1.12 3.81 5.25
CA MET A 101 -1.91 4.95 4.81
C MET A 101 -3.29 4.52 4.31
N LEU A 102 -3.38 3.50 3.46
CA LEU A 102 -4.65 2.95 2.95
C LEU A 102 -5.53 2.39 4.09
N ALA A 103 -4.92 1.81 5.13
CA ALA A 103 -5.67 1.30 6.27
C ALA A 103 -6.27 2.42 7.14
N THR A 104 -5.74 3.64 7.09
CA THR A 104 -6.21 4.83 7.84
C THR A 104 -6.50 4.51 9.32
N THR A 105 -7.72 4.76 9.81
CA THR A 105 -8.15 4.48 11.19
C THR A 105 -8.34 2.99 11.47
N LYS A 106 -8.34 2.15 10.43
CA LYS A 106 -8.54 0.70 10.52
C LYS A 106 -7.23 -0.08 10.57
N CYS A 107 -6.09 0.55 10.87
CA CYS A 107 -4.80 -0.13 11.03
C CYS A 107 -4.88 -1.36 11.96
N ASN A 108 -5.68 -1.29 13.02
CA ASN A 108 -5.87 -2.41 13.97
C ASN A 108 -6.49 -3.67 13.33
N LYS A 109 -7.15 -3.56 12.18
CA LYS A 109 -7.70 -4.70 11.43
C LYS A 109 -6.62 -5.49 10.70
N TYR A 110 -5.43 -4.92 10.51
CA TYR A 110 -4.34 -5.46 9.71
C TYR A 110 -3.13 -5.74 10.62
N PRO A 111 -2.97 -6.98 11.11
CA PRO A 111 -1.91 -7.31 12.06
C PRO A 111 -0.50 -7.08 11.48
N LEU A 112 0.45 -6.65 12.32
CA LEU A 112 1.82 -6.31 11.93
C LEU A 112 1.98 -5.16 10.91
N LEU A 113 0.90 -4.48 10.50
CA LEU A 113 0.99 -3.43 9.48
C LEU A 113 1.86 -2.25 9.96
N SER A 114 1.52 -1.70 11.12
CA SER A 114 2.28 -0.59 11.71
C SER A 114 3.66 -1.01 12.20
N GLU A 115 3.78 -2.24 12.72
CA GLU A 115 5.06 -2.82 13.12
C GLU A 115 6.01 -2.97 11.91
N SER A 116 5.48 -3.35 10.75
CA SER A 116 6.29 -3.55 9.54
C SER A 116 6.95 -2.26 9.07
N VAL A 117 6.24 -1.12 9.12
CA VAL A 117 6.81 0.19 8.75
C VAL A 117 8.03 0.51 9.60
N ILE A 118 7.90 0.34 10.91
CA ILE A 118 8.98 0.59 11.87
C ILE A 118 10.12 -0.40 11.64
N PHE A 119 9.80 -1.69 11.58
CA PHE A 119 10.76 -2.78 11.40
C PHE A 119 11.63 -2.59 10.15
N TYR A 120 11.04 -2.29 9.00
CA TYR A 120 11.81 -2.15 7.76
C TYR A 120 12.68 -0.89 7.73
N ASN A 121 12.22 0.22 8.33
CA ASN A 121 13.04 1.41 8.50
C ASN A 121 14.24 1.15 9.42
N ASP A 122 14.01 0.50 10.56
CA ASP A 122 15.07 0.15 11.50
C ASP A 122 16.07 -0.81 10.88
N LEU A 123 15.59 -1.84 10.17
CA LEU A 123 16.43 -2.81 9.49
C LEU A 123 17.26 -2.18 8.37
N PHE A 124 16.69 -1.23 7.62
CA PHE A 124 17.42 -0.47 6.60
C PHE A 124 18.53 0.38 7.25
N ASN A 125 18.23 1.06 8.36
CA ASN A 125 19.21 1.85 9.08
C ASN A 125 20.33 0.98 9.68
N GLU A 126 19.99 -0.19 10.21
CA GLU A 126 20.94 -1.18 10.71
C GLU A 126 21.85 -1.68 9.58
N TRP A 127 21.28 -2.03 8.44
CA TRP A 127 22.05 -2.41 7.25
C TRP A 127 22.95 -1.28 6.77
N PHE A 128 22.43 -0.06 6.64
CA PHE A 128 23.19 1.06 6.11
C PHE A 128 24.44 1.35 6.93
N LYS A 129 24.35 1.25 8.26
CA LYS A 129 25.49 1.43 9.19
C LYS A 129 26.50 0.29 9.13
N ASN A 130 26.05 -0.94 8.91
CA ASN A 130 26.87 -2.16 9.00
C ASN A 130 27.12 -2.84 7.65
N ARG A 131 26.92 -2.14 6.52
CA ARG A 131 26.95 -2.70 5.15
C ARG A 131 28.30 -3.30 4.70
N GLU A 132 29.35 -3.12 5.49
CA GLU A 132 30.69 -3.68 5.25
C GLU A 132 30.99 -4.86 6.19
N ASP A 133 30.15 -5.15 7.20
CA ASP A 133 30.30 -6.25 8.14
C ASP A 133 29.44 -7.45 7.70
N GLU A 134 30.11 -8.52 7.28
CA GLU A 134 29.45 -9.74 6.79
C GLU A 134 28.56 -10.41 7.84
N SER A 135 29.02 -10.46 9.10
CA SER A 135 28.27 -11.11 10.18
C SER A 135 26.96 -10.36 10.42
N LYS A 136 27.03 -9.02 10.42
CA LYS A 136 25.86 -8.17 10.55
C LYS A 136 24.91 -8.28 9.37
N ILE A 137 25.43 -8.38 8.14
CA ILE A 137 24.58 -8.58 6.95
C ILE A 137 23.78 -9.88 7.06
N LEU A 138 24.38 -10.97 7.54
CA LEU A 138 23.68 -12.25 7.74
C LEU A 138 22.64 -12.15 8.86
N GLU A 139 22.95 -11.46 9.98
CA GLU A 139 21.99 -11.20 11.05
C GLU A 139 20.76 -10.42 10.55
N ILE A 140 20.98 -9.39 9.73
CA ILE A 140 19.91 -8.60 9.09
C ILE A 140 19.09 -9.47 8.14
N SER A 141 19.75 -10.34 7.37
CA SER A 141 19.08 -11.28 6.48
C SER A 141 18.16 -12.25 7.24
N ASP A 142 18.57 -12.73 8.40
CA ASP A 142 17.75 -13.57 9.26
C ASP A 142 16.56 -12.82 9.86
N LYS A 143 16.76 -11.58 10.34
CA LYS A 143 15.67 -10.70 10.80
C LYS A 143 14.64 -10.50 9.68
N LEU A 144 15.09 -10.19 8.47
CA LEU A 144 14.25 -10.02 7.28
C LEU A 144 13.42 -11.29 6.99
N ARG A 145 14.06 -12.46 7.04
CA ARG A 145 13.45 -13.77 6.81
C ARG A 145 12.37 -14.08 7.84
N ILE A 146 12.65 -13.82 9.12
CA ILE A 146 11.72 -14.01 10.23
C ILE A 146 10.47 -13.16 10.04
N HIS A 147 10.64 -11.86 9.78
CA HIS A 147 9.52 -10.94 9.58
C HIS A 147 8.69 -11.31 8.35
N ARG A 148 9.35 -11.65 7.24
CA ARG A 148 8.67 -12.12 6.03
C ARG A 148 7.79 -13.34 6.30
N LYS A 149 8.28 -14.34 7.03
CA LYS A 149 7.52 -15.55 7.38
C LYS A 149 6.25 -15.21 8.19
N LYS A 150 6.34 -14.24 9.13
CA LYS A 150 5.16 -13.75 9.86
C LYS A 150 4.12 -13.12 8.93
N LEU A 151 4.57 -12.25 8.01
CA LEU A 151 3.67 -11.62 7.02
C LEU A 151 3.01 -12.66 6.11
N ILE A 152 3.76 -13.67 5.68
CA ILE A 152 3.22 -14.79 4.88
C ILE A 152 2.09 -15.50 5.65
N ALA A 153 2.32 -15.89 6.90
CA ALA A 153 1.33 -16.60 7.69
C ALA A 153 0.02 -15.80 7.85
N ILE A 154 0.13 -14.52 8.21
CA ILE A 154 -1.03 -13.66 8.49
C ILE A 154 -1.80 -13.29 7.22
N TYR A 155 -1.09 -12.94 6.14
CA TYR A 155 -1.73 -12.35 4.96
C TYR A 155 -1.96 -13.34 3.82
N PHE A 156 -1.29 -14.48 3.79
CA PHE A 156 -1.41 -15.42 2.67
C PHE A 156 -2.00 -16.76 3.06
N PHE A 157 -1.91 -17.17 4.32
CA PHE A 157 -2.42 -18.47 4.77
C PHE A 157 -3.59 -18.37 5.76
N ASP A 158 -4.00 -17.17 6.19
CA ASP A 158 -5.09 -16.94 7.17
C ASP A 158 -4.97 -17.85 8.42
N ASP A 159 -3.76 -18.30 8.74
CA ASP A 159 -3.51 -19.13 9.90
C ASP A 159 -3.67 -18.26 11.14
N ASN A 160 -4.39 -18.76 12.16
CA ASN A 160 -4.31 -18.27 13.54
C ASN A 160 -2.92 -18.62 14.10
N TYR A 161 -1.90 -18.02 13.49
CA TYR A 161 -0.51 -18.35 13.67
C TYR A 161 -0.05 -17.78 15.01
N ASP A 162 0.42 -18.63 15.91
CA ASP A 162 0.88 -18.20 17.23
C ASP A 162 2.20 -17.44 17.11
N ILE A 163 2.09 -16.11 16.96
CA ILE A 163 3.20 -15.16 16.78
C ILE A 163 4.25 -15.31 17.90
N ASN A 164 3.85 -15.80 19.08
CA ASN A 164 4.72 -15.94 20.25
C ASN A 164 5.66 -17.16 20.21
N ASN A 165 5.36 -18.19 19.40
CA ASN A 165 6.14 -19.44 19.35
C ASN A 165 7.10 -19.55 18.15
N PHE A 166 7.14 -18.53 17.29
CA PHE A 166 7.90 -18.57 16.04
C PHE A 166 9.43 -18.68 16.21
N SER A 167 10.00 -18.10 17.27
CA SER A 167 11.46 -18.13 17.50
C SER A 167 12.03 -19.53 17.71
N LYS A 168 11.20 -20.51 18.12
CA LYS A 168 11.62 -21.89 18.35
C LYS A 168 11.47 -22.79 17.13
N SER A 169 10.51 -22.52 16.24
CA SER A 169 10.24 -23.37 15.06
C SER A 169 11.03 -22.94 13.82
N SER A 170 11.56 -21.72 13.79
CA SER A 170 12.29 -21.19 12.63
C SER A 170 13.81 -21.41 12.65
N MET A 171 14.36 -22.07 13.68
CA MET A 171 15.78 -22.44 13.81
C MET A 171 16.10 -23.85 13.27
N GLY A 172 15.27 -24.35 12.35
CA GLY A 172 15.55 -25.58 11.60
C GLY A 172 16.52 -25.32 10.46
#